data_AF-A0A939C0H2-F1
#
_entry.id   AF-A0A939C0H2-F1
#
_cell.length_a   1.000
_cell.length_b   1.000
_cell.length_c   1.000
_cell.angle_alpha   90.00
_cell.angle_beta   90.00
_cell.angle_gamma   90.00
#
_symmetry.space_group_name_H-M   'P 1'
#
loop_
_entity.id
_entity.type
_entity.pdbx_description
1 polymer ?
#
loop_
_entity_poly.entity_id
_entity_poly.type
_entity_poly.pdbx_seq_one_letter_code
_entity_poly.pdbx_strand_id
1 'polypeptide(L)'
;MRHTAGPSRSLAPGTTQLGWRVVLVVLVVLVVLVVGASMVVRPTRAAWTDAEWVNGAMSVRVPRDCDTPGRFSTEAGGRMLSGRLLGTDLDALAALRGITVVNDGTGSESDPDRPAVAEDTHANPLEAQALGALNAELGDTFQFGLLAGQAGADNQWGQAHSTGRSAGAAGLVSDSGAIGLTRTAADESLPTTATLALGELLPAAAAVADVRLEVGAVASSTALAWCETLESLAADPGSAPVVDRDYAVAGLDVVTDSPTVAAVRTAARASIDTTAGAVTGLAGPTGLISRTLRNGVVSALTGAIGSLSLGQVSTAATVTVDLAPVTALLDRPMDDGVVSIDLPAGIVRVDLAALLNGPEGLNGLAPNTELVVDAPVVNALTARVGALLDTRTRQLGEAMSAAIAAARVTATVDVRLRGSVPLVGAADVANLRLTLDDTLAAVLSGDADLALGTSLLVPAVGAVVNPILNTITGVALNSAVRRGLVTTVAGAVAPVVTAATTSLGSGLATATAPLVTLLGAIGSTLSTALSVTVNVQPDHTGAPPASVAEPGAFQVDALRLGVLDGVATVAAVSLARSWAGPNTELR
;
A
#
# COMPACT_ATOMS: atom_id res chain seq x y z
N MET A 1 -40.19 -21.10 -46.29
CA MET A 1 -39.83 -22.07 -47.34
C MET A 1 -39.49 -23.40 -46.67
N ARG A 2 -40.28 -24.44 -47.01
CA ARG A 2 -40.08 -25.93 -46.95
C ARG A 2 -39.00 -26.52 -46.01
N HIS A 3 -39.44 -27.32 -45.02
CA HIS A 3 -39.31 -28.81 -44.91
C HIS A 3 -37.95 -29.27 -44.33
N THR A 4 -37.77 -30.25 -43.43
CA THR A 4 -38.52 -31.47 -43.03
C THR A 4 -37.82 -32.04 -41.76
N ALA A 5 -38.55 -32.42 -40.70
CA ALA A 5 -38.84 -33.80 -40.25
C ALA A 5 -37.72 -34.57 -39.48
N GLY A 6 -38.06 -35.01 -38.25
CA GLY A 6 -37.34 -36.03 -37.44
C GLY A 6 -37.55 -37.47 -37.96
N PRO A 7 -37.58 -38.58 -37.16
CA PRO A 7 -37.68 -38.75 -35.69
C PRO A 7 -36.75 -39.87 -35.09
N SER A 8 -36.73 -40.24 -33.80
CA SER A 8 -37.62 -41.25 -33.16
C SER A 8 -37.14 -41.61 -31.73
N ARG A 9 -38.05 -41.53 -30.72
CA ARG A 9 -38.68 -42.59 -29.87
C ARG A 9 -37.77 -43.15 -28.74
N SER A 10 -38.19 -43.31 -27.47
CA SER A 10 -39.40 -43.97 -26.91
C SER A 10 -39.78 -43.48 -25.48
N LEU A 11 -41.05 -43.18 -25.18
CA LEU A 11 -42.01 -43.91 -24.28
C LEU A 11 -41.47 -44.21 -22.86
N ALA A 12 -41.78 -43.47 -21.78
CA ALA A 12 -43.05 -43.28 -21.01
C ALA A 12 -43.40 -44.45 -20.04
N PRO A 13 -44.36 -44.31 -19.09
CA PRO A 13 -44.26 -43.63 -17.78
C PRO A 13 -44.77 -44.50 -16.60
N GLY A 14 -44.67 -44.03 -15.35
CA GLY A 14 -45.23 -44.73 -14.17
C GLY A 14 -45.60 -43.80 -13.02
N THR A 15 -46.91 -43.57 -12.89
CA THR A 15 -47.70 -42.80 -11.90
C THR A 15 -47.74 -43.46 -10.51
N THR A 16 -47.90 -42.77 -9.37
CA THR A 16 -49.18 -42.40 -8.69
C THR A 16 -48.82 -41.83 -7.30
N GLN A 17 -49.22 -40.61 -6.92
CA GLN A 17 -50.49 -40.12 -6.32
C GLN A 17 -50.73 -40.38 -4.81
N LEU A 18 -51.09 -39.26 -4.13
CA LEU A 18 -52.00 -39.08 -2.97
C LEU A 18 -51.57 -39.63 -1.59
N GLY A 19 -51.78 -38.98 -0.45
CA GLY A 19 -52.42 -37.69 -0.11
C GLY A 19 -52.82 -37.66 1.38
N TRP A 20 -52.86 -36.45 1.96
CA TRP A 20 -53.73 -35.98 3.07
C TRP A 20 -53.51 -36.34 4.56
N ARG A 21 -53.23 -35.26 5.32
CA ARG A 21 -53.98 -34.68 6.48
C ARG A 21 -53.95 -35.31 7.91
N VAL A 22 -53.38 -34.50 8.83
CA VAL A 22 -53.88 -33.96 10.13
C VAL A 22 -54.36 -34.90 11.26
N VAL A 23 -53.88 -34.64 12.50
CA VAL A 23 -54.63 -34.51 13.80
C VAL A 23 -53.96 -35.26 15.00
N LEU A 24 -53.34 -34.47 15.90
CA LEU A 24 -53.43 -34.42 17.39
C LEU A 24 -53.11 -35.62 18.34
N VAL A 25 -52.60 -35.20 19.53
CA VAL A 25 -52.62 -35.77 20.91
C VAL A 25 -51.44 -36.62 21.43
N VAL A 26 -50.60 -35.96 22.24
CA VAL A 26 -50.09 -36.30 23.60
C VAL A 26 -50.22 -37.75 24.11
N LEU A 27 -49.10 -38.42 24.45
CA LEU A 27 -48.76 -38.83 25.84
C LEU A 27 -47.37 -39.46 25.97
N VAL A 28 -46.78 -39.23 27.15
CA VAL A 28 -45.50 -39.70 27.72
C VAL A 28 -45.53 -41.20 28.02
N VAL A 29 -44.40 -41.92 27.87
CA VAL A 29 -43.72 -42.77 28.90
C VAL A 29 -42.56 -43.58 28.28
N LEU A 30 -41.38 -43.31 28.85
CA LEU A 30 -40.11 -44.04 29.02
C LEU A 30 -40.10 -45.59 28.85
N VAL A 31 -39.07 -46.14 28.17
CA VAL A 31 -38.36 -47.38 28.54
C VAL A 31 -36.85 -47.29 28.18
N VAL A 32 -36.03 -47.74 29.13
CA VAL A 32 -34.56 -47.76 29.27
C VAL A 32 -33.90 -48.97 28.58
N LEU A 33 -32.60 -48.89 28.22
CA LEU A 33 -31.50 -49.89 28.34
C LEU A 33 -30.42 -49.64 27.25
N VAL A 34 -29.09 -49.83 27.37
CA VAL A 34 -28.07 -50.11 28.40
C VAL A 34 -26.71 -50.04 27.67
N VAL A 35 -25.69 -49.39 28.25
CA VAL A 35 -24.25 -49.73 28.15
C VAL A 35 -23.62 -49.23 29.48
N GLY A 36 -23.42 -50.07 30.50
CA GLY A 36 -22.12 -50.64 30.90
C GLY A 36 -21.26 -49.64 31.71
N ALA A 37 -21.35 -49.50 33.05
CA ALA A 37 -20.70 -50.30 34.12
C ALA A 37 -19.18 -50.55 33.87
N SER A 38 -18.22 -50.27 34.76
CA SER A 38 -18.17 -49.99 36.22
C SER A 38 -16.75 -49.49 36.58
N MET A 39 -16.55 -48.57 37.53
CA MET A 39 -16.22 -48.95 38.91
C MET A 39 -16.78 -47.96 39.95
N VAL A 40 -17.25 -48.57 41.02
CA VAL A 40 -17.88 -47.97 42.20
C VAL A 40 -16.81 -47.70 43.24
N VAL A 41 -16.78 -46.49 43.80
CA VAL A 41 -16.34 -46.28 45.19
C VAL A 41 -17.57 -45.76 45.94
N ARG A 42 -18.14 -46.59 46.81
CA ARG A 42 -19.15 -46.14 47.78
C ARG A 42 -18.41 -45.44 48.93
N PRO A 43 -18.82 -44.24 49.35
CA PRO A 43 -18.36 -43.69 50.62
C PRO A 43 -18.92 -44.55 51.75
N THR A 44 -18.04 -45.13 52.56
CA THR A 44 -18.39 -45.72 53.84
C THR A 44 -18.83 -44.61 54.79
N ARG A 45 -20.09 -44.66 55.24
CA ARG A 45 -20.56 -43.86 56.38
C ARG A 45 -19.96 -44.44 57.66
N ALA A 46 -18.79 -43.94 58.04
CA ALA A 46 -18.29 -44.04 59.40
C ALA A 46 -17.21 -42.98 59.64
N ALA A 47 -17.61 -41.76 59.98
CA ALA A 47 -16.87 -40.89 60.88
C ALA A 47 -17.86 -39.87 61.44
N TRP A 48 -17.81 -39.71 62.76
CA TRP A 48 -18.73 -38.92 63.55
C TRP A 48 -18.68 -37.46 63.12
N THR A 49 -19.83 -36.86 62.81
CA THR A 49 -19.95 -35.40 62.75
C THR A 49 -20.35 -34.93 64.14
N ASP A 50 -19.35 -34.59 64.97
CA ASP A 50 -19.60 -33.58 66.00
C ASP A 50 -19.60 -32.22 65.30
N ALA A 51 -20.73 -31.52 65.42
CA ALA A 51 -20.84 -30.12 65.05
C ALA A 51 -20.28 -29.28 66.20
N GLU A 52 -18.95 -29.20 66.31
CA GLU A 52 -18.35 -28.19 67.16
C GLU A 52 -18.38 -26.85 66.41
N TRP A 53 -19.33 -26.00 66.82
CA TRP A 53 -19.39 -24.60 66.41
C TRP A 53 -18.22 -23.86 67.07
N VAL A 54 -17.08 -23.82 66.39
CA VAL A 54 -15.98 -22.96 66.81
C VAL A 54 -16.31 -21.53 66.37
N ASN A 55 -16.90 -20.74 67.26
CA ASN A 55 -16.94 -19.27 67.17
C ASN A 55 -15.59 -18.66 67.56
N GLY A 56 -14.52 -19.16 66.94
CA GLY A 56 -13.18 -18.64 67.06
C GLY A 56 -12.64 -18.51 65.65
N ALA A 57 -12.15 -17.32 65.29
CA ALA A 57 -11.51 -17.09 64.01
C ALA A 57 -10.41 -18.15 63.80
N MET A 58 -10.71 -19.18 63.01
CA MET A 58 -9.66 -19.94 62.33
C MET A 58 -9.19 -19.11 61.15
N SER A 59 -8.67 -17.92 61.44
CA SER A 59 -7.66 -17.31 60.61
C SER A 59 -6.34 -18.04 60.94
N VAL A 60 -6.17 -19.26 60.43
CA VAL A 60 -4.83 -19.65 59.98
C VAL A 60 -4.69 -19.11 58.57
N ARG A 61 -4.85 -17.79 58.46
CA ARG A 61 -4.46 -17.05 57.28
C ARG A 61 -2.99 -16.75 57.51
N VAL A 62 -2.15 -17.75 57.32
CA VAL A 62 -0.71 -17.51 57.26
C VAL A 62 -0.53 -16.54 56.10
N PRO A 63 0.13 -15.38 56.30
CA PRO A 63 0.63 -14.59 55.18
C PRO A 63 1.33 -15.58 54.25
N ARG A 64 0.90 -15.66 52.98
CA ARG A 64 1.58 -16.57 52.07
C ARG A 64 2.88 -15.86 51.74
N ASP A 65 3.95 -16.31 52.37
CA ASP A 65 5.27 -15.76 52.10
C ASP A 65 5.63 -16.01 50.64
N CYS A 66 5.45 -14.96 49.82
CA CYS A 66 5.77 -14.92 48.40
C CYS A 66 7.26 -14.74 48.14
N ASP A 67 8.09 -14.63 49.18
CA ASP A 67 9.53 -14.52 49.05
C ASP A 67 10.24 -15.83 49.38
N THR A 68 9.55 -16.81 49.98
CA THR A 68 10.12 -18.15 50.24
C THR A 68 10.15 -18.97 48.94
N PRO A 69 11.35 -19.36 48.44
CA PRO A 69 11.47 -20.26 47.29
C PRO A 69 10.95 -21.67 47.60
N GLY A 70 10.58 -22.40 46.55
CA GLY A 70 10.16 -23.80 46.61
C GLY A 70 8.72 -24.06 47.05
N ARG A 71 7.89 -23.02 47.11
CA ARG A 71 6.47 -23.15 47.50
C ARG A 71 5.53 -23.34 46.32
N PHE A 72 5.99 -23.05 45.11
CA PHE A 72 5.16 -23.10 43.92
C PHE A 72 5.85 -23.86 42.82
N SER A 73 5.05 -24.61 42.07
CA SER A 73 5.42 -24.99 40.71
C SER A 73 4.85 -23.95 39.76
N THR A 74 5.68 -23.42 38.88
CA THR A 74 5.33 -22.34 37.96
C THR A 74 5.80 -22.65 36.57
N GLU A 75 5.09 -22.13 35.58
CA GLU A 75 5.43 -22.28 34.17
C GLU A 75 5.33 -20.94 33.45
N ALA A 76 6.17 -20.72 32.44
CA ALA A 76 6.08 -19.56 31.57
C ALA A 76 6.78 -19.82 30.23
N GLY A 77 6.51 -18.99 29.24
CA GLY A 77 7.25 -19.08 27.99
C GLY A 77 6.88 -18.08 26.92
N GLY A 78 7.56 -18.25 25.79
CA GLY A 78 7.44 -17.39 24.63
C GLY A 78 7.66 -18.14 23.34
N ARG A 79 6.89 -17.79 22.30
CA ARG A 79 6.99 -18.37 20.98
C ARG A 79 6.74 -17.34 19.89
N MET A 80 7.65 -17.23 18.92
CA MET A 80 7.56 -16.25 17.85
C MET A 80 6.48 -16.58 16.82
N LEU A 81 6.41 -17.84 16.37
CA LEU A 81 5.49 -18.25 15.30
C LEU A 81 4.84 -19.60 15.61
N SER A 82 3.54 -19.69 15.41
CA SER A 82 2.75 -20.92 15.59
C SER A 82 1.53 -20.98 14.66
N GLY A 83 0.93 -22.15 14.55
CA GLY A 83 -0.30 -22.38 13.77
C GLY A 83 -0.08 -23.18 12.49
N ARG A 84 -0.92 -22.94 11.48
CA ARG A 84 -0.95 -23.74 10.25
C ARG A 84 -0.98 -22.84 9.03
N LEU A 85 -0.08 -23.08 8.08
CA LEU A 85 0.04 -22.33 6.84
C LEU A 85 0.07 -23.30 5.65
N LEU A 86 -0.84 -23.13 4.68
CA LEU A 86 -0.90 -23.95 3.45
C LEU A 86 -0.88 -25.47 3.68
N GLY A 87 -1.47 -25.94 4.78
CA GLY A 87 -1.49 -27.35 5.13
C GLY A 87 -0.26 -27.85 5.90
N THR A 88 0.78 -27.03 6.02
CA THR A 88 1.94 -27.24 6.90
C THR A 88 1.59 -26.81 8.32
N ASP A 89 1.84 -27.71 9.27
CA ASP A 89 1.72 -27.43 10.69
C ASP A 89 3.04 -26.83 11.19
N LEU A 90 3.03 -25.53 11.50
CA LEU A 90 4.20 -24.81 12.01
C LEU A 90 4.55 -25.27 13.42
N ASP A 91 3.63 -25.90 14.15
CA ASP A 91 3.85 -26.44 15.49
C ASP A 91 4.64 -27.74 15.47
N ALA A 92 4.70 -28.42 14.32
CA ALA A 92 5.55 -29.59 14.13
C ALA A 92 7.02 -29.23 13.82
N LEU A 93 7.32 -27.97 13.46
CA LEU A 93 8.66 -27.55 13.05
C LEU A 93 9.54 -27.24 14.27
N ALA A 94 10.59 -28.02 14.48
CA ALA A 94 11.52 -27.85 15.60
C ALA A 94 12.18 -26.46 15.61
N ALA A 95 12.45 -25.89 14.43
CA ALA A 95 13.00 -24.55 14.27
C ALA A 95 12.08 -23.44 14.81
N LEU A 96 10.77 -23.66 14.85
CA LEU A 96 9.76 -22.72 15.33
C LEU A 96 9.30 -23.03 16.75
N ARG A 97 9.86 -24.06 17.40
CA ARG A 97 9.56 -24.35 18.79
C ARG A 97 9.97 -23.15 19.64
N GLY A 98 9.04 -22.68 20.46
CA GLY A 98 9.29 -21.60 21.42
C GLY A 98 10.17 -22.07 22.58
N ILE A 99 10.06 -21.41 23.71
CA ILE A 99 10.60 -21.91 24.97
C ILE A 99 9.49 -22.02 26.00
N THR A 100 9.46 -23.15 26.69
CA THR A 100 8.69 -23.35 27.93
C THR A 100 9.68 -23.50 29.07
N VAL A 101 9.47 -22.77 30.15
CA VAL A 101 10.28 -22.85 31.38
C VAL A 101 9.37 -23.28 32.50
N VAL A 102 9.74 -24.36 33.18
CA VAL A 102 9.02 -24.91 34.33
C VAL A 102 9.93 -24.87 35.53
N ASN A 103 9.40 -24.48 36.68
CA ASN A 103 10.04 -24.65 37.96
C ASN A 103 9.14 -25.54 38.81
N ASP A 104 9.69 -26.63 39.34
CA ASP A 104 8.95 -27.62 40.12
C ASP A 104 9.03 -27.38 41.64
N GLY A 105 9.63 -26.25 42.05
CA GLY A 105 9.92 -25.90 43.42
C GLY A 105 11.36 -26.20 43.86
N THR A 106 12.13 -26.94 43.05
CA THR A 106 13.52 -27.28 43.37
C THR A 106 14.53 -26.67 42.41
N GLY A 107 14.09 -26.31 41.20
CA GLY A 107 14.86 -25.58 40.21
C GLY A 107 14.06 -25.35 38.93
N SER A 108 14.55 -24.46 38.06
CA SER A 108 13.98 -24.24 36.73
C SER A 108 14.63 -25.16 35.68
N GLU A 109 13.80 -25.66 34.77
CA GLU A 109 14.18 -26.39 33.57
C GLU A 109 13.47 -25.77 32.35
N SER A 110 14.01 -25.97 31.15
CA SER A 110 13.39 -25.48 29.91
C SER A 110 13.23 -26.56 28.84
N ASP A 111 12.18 -26.42 28.03
CA ASP A 111 12.02 -27.14 26.76
C ASP A 111 11.95 -26.13 25.59
N PRO A 112 12.85 -26.19 24.60
CA PRO A 112 14.01 -27.07 24.54
C PRO A 112 15.01 -26.79 25.67
N ASP A 113 15.86 -27.78 25.98
CA ASP A 113 16.91 -27.64 26.99
C ASP A 113 17.87 -26.52 26.59
N ARG A 114 17.92 -25.47 27.41
CA ARG A 114 18.69 -24.24 27.19
C ARG A 114 19.36 -23.84 28.50
N PRO A 115 20.61 -23.36 28.46
CA PRO A 115 21.24 -22.84 29.67
C PRO A 115 20.47 -21.62 30.18
N ALA A 116 20.39 -21.49 31.50
CA ALA A 116 19.79 -20.30 32.12
C ALA A 116 20.61 -19.05 31.77
N VAL A 117 19.92 -17.98 31.38
CA VAL A 117 20.51 -16.67 31.07
C VAL A 117 20.44 -15.70 32.26
N ALA A 118 19.53 -15.99 33.20
CA ALA A 118 19.45 -15.38 34.52
C ALA A 118 18.82 -16.39 35.51
N GLU A 119 18.62 -16.00 36.76
CA GLU A 119 17.94 -16.83 37.76
C GLU A 119 16.54 -17.26 37.28
N ASP A 120 16.29 -18.56 37.30
CA ASP A 120 15.02 -19.18 36.89
C ASP A 120 14.53 -18.77 35.49
N THR A 121 15.46 -18.41 34.60
CA THR A 121 15.22 -17.66 33.36
C THR A 121 15.97 -18.28 32.20
N HIS A 122 15.27 -18.65 31.13
CA HIS A 122 15.85 -19.27 29.95
C HIS A 122 15.36 -18.57 28.68
N ALA A 123 16.18 -18.62 27.62
CA ALA A 123 15.86 -18.04 26.32
C ALA A 123 16.15 -19.02 25.18
N ASN A 124 15.35 -18.94 24.11
CA ASN A 124 15.50 -19.74 22.90
C ASN A 124 15.55 -18.83 21.66
N PRO A 125 16.71 -18.24 21.34
CA PRO A 125 16.84 -17.37 20.18
C PRO A 125 16.47 -18.09 18.88
N LEU A 126 15.67 -17.44 18.04
CA LEU A 126 15.41 -17.91 16.68
C LEU A 126 16.65 -17.66 15.80
N GLU A 127 17.43 -18.71 15.57
CA GLU A 127 18.70 -18.60 14.84
C GLU A 127 18.50 -18.33 13.34
N ALA A 128 19.39 -17.54 12.74
CA ALA A 128 19.32 -17.19 11.31
C ALA A 128 19.36 -18.40 10.37
N GLN A 129 20.03 -19.48 10.76
CA GLN A 129 20.08 -20.72 9.98
C GLN A 129 18.74 -21.46 10.01
N ALA A 130 18.05 -21.42 11.15
CA ALA A 130 16.70 -21.97 11.29
C ALA A 130 15.69 -21.16 10.46
N LEU A 131 15.82 -19.82 10.43
CA LEU A 131 15.06 -18.93 9.56
C LEU A 131 15.31 -19.21 8.07
N GLY A 132 16.57 -19.42 7.68
CA GLY A 132 16.93 -19.75 6.30
C GLY A 132 16.38 -21.12 5.85
N ALA A 133 16.44 -22.13 6.72
CA ALA A 133 15.84 -23.45 6.46
C ALA A 133 14.32 -23.37 6.36
N LEU A 134 13.69 -22.56 7.21
CA LEU A 134 12.25 -22.34 7.19
C LEU A 134 11.78 -21.58 5.94
N ASN A 135 12.52 -20.56 5.49
CA ASN A 135 12.25 -19.91 4.21
C ASN A 135 12.41 -20.90 3.03
N ALA A 136 13.36 -21.84 3.10
CA ALA A 136 13.49 -22.88 2.09
C ALA A 136 12.34 -23.90 2.09
N GLU A 137 11.73 -24.15 3.26
CA GLU A 137 10.59 -25.06 3.43
C GLU A 137 9.25 -24.40 3.09
N LEU A 138 9.05 -23.14 3.47
CA LEU A 138 7.84 -22.35 3.21
C LEU A 138 7.84 -21.66 1.84
N GLY A 139 9.00 -21.61 1.16
CA GLY A 139 9.16 -21.03 -0.16
C GLY A 139 8.91 -19.52 -0.20
N ASP A 140 8.42 -19.05 -1.35
CA ASP A 140 8.12 -17.62 -1.56
C ASP A 140 6.79 -17.20 -0.93
N THR A 141 5.98 -18.15 -0.44
CA THR A 141 4.67 -17.85 0.17
C THR A 141 4.82 -17.11 1.49
N PHE A 142 5.81 -17.47 2.32
CA PHE A 142 6.05 -16.82 3.60
C PHE A 142 7.54 -16.73 3.86
N GLN A 143 8.02 -15.49 4.00
CA GLN A 143 9.43 -15.20 4.19
C GLN A 143 9.62 -14.36 5.44
N PHE A 144 10.58 -14.72 6.28
CA PHE A 144 11.03 -13.84 7.35
C PHE A 144 11.96 -12.76 6.80
N GLY A 145 11.67 -11.50 7.14
CA GLY A 145 12.42 -10.33 6.66
C GLY A 145 13.74 -10.06 7.39
N LEU A 146 14.15 -10.95 8.29
CA LEU A 146 15.34 -10.79 9.12
C LEU A 146 16.61 -11.19 8.38
N LEU A 147 17.58 -10.28 8.32
CA LEU A 147 18.96 -10.63 7.96
C LEU A 147 19.61 -11.42 9.10
N ALA A 148 20.55 -12.31 8.75
CA ALA A 148 21.30 -13.09 9.74
C ALA A 148 22.01 -12.16 10.74
N GLY A 149 21.62 -12.25 12.02
CA GLY A 149 22.18 -11.43 13.11
C GLY A 149 21.29 -10.29 13.63
N GLN A 150 20.11 -10.05 13.04
CA GLN A 150 19.12 -9.06 13.52
C GLN A 150 18.01 -9.64 14.40
N ALA A 151 17.89 -10.96 14.49
CA ALA A 151 17.12 -11.59 15.56
C ALA A 151 17.92 -11.38 16.86
N GLY A 152 17.50 -10.43 17.71
CA GLY A 152 18.15 -10.22 19.00
C GLY A 152 18.21 -11.51 19.83
N ALA A 153 19.21 -11.58 20.70
CA ALA A 153 19.64 -12.81 21.38
C ALA A 153 18.56 -13.50 22.25
N ASP A 154 17.46 -12.81 22.57
CA ASP A 154 16.43 -13.26 23.51
C ASP A 154 15.00 -13.05 22.98
N ASN A 155 14.75 -13.29 21.70
CA ASN A 155 13.43 -13.07 21.07
C ASN A 155 12.32 -14.04 21.51
N GLN A 156 12.65 -15.06 22.30
CA GLN A 156 11.72 -15.99 22.95
C GLN A 156 12.28 -16.35 24.33
N TRP A 157 11.56 -15.99 25.39
CA TRP A 157 12.04 -16.12 26.76
C TRP A 157 10.92 -16.56 27.71
N GLY A 158 11.31 -17.29 28.76
CA GLY A 158 10.46 -17.63 29.89
C GLY A 158 11.22 -17.53 31.22
N GLN A 159 10.49 -17.19 32.26
CA GLN A 159 10.95 -17.14 33.65
C GLN A 159 9.91 -17.76 34.56
N ALA A 160 10.34 -18.70 35.40
CA ALA A 160 9.47 -19.46 36.28
C ALA A 160 10.08 -19.54 37.69
N HIS A 161 9.66 -18.65 38.59
CA HIS A 161 10.15 -18.62 39.97
C HIS A 161 9.31 -19.51 40.88
N SER A 162 9.99 -20.31 41.69
CA SER A 162 9.38 -21.15 42.73
C SER A 162 8.66 -20.38 43.86
N THR A 163 8.66 -19.05 43.80
CA THR A 163 7.91 -18.11 44.66
C THR A 163 6.49 -17.82 44.15
N GLY A 164 6.10 -18.40 43.01
CA GLY A 164 4.76 -18.19 42.43
C GLY A 164 4.71 -17.04 41.44
N ARG A 165 5.87 -16.58 40.94
CA ARG A 165 5.95 -15.58 39.85
C ARG A 165 6.37 -16.27 38.57
N SER A 166 5.63 -16.03 37.49
CA SER A 166 6.00 -16.49 36.15
C SER A 166 5.88 -15.35 35.15
N ALA A 167 6.76 -15.32 34.16
CA ALA A 167 6.73 -14.33 33.10
C ALA A 167 7.28 -14.90 31.79
N GLY A 168 6.66 -14.53 30.68
CA GLY A 168 7.06 -14.95 29.35
C GLY A 168 7.00 -13.79 28.38
N ALA A 169 7.83 -13.84 27.34
CA ALA A 169 7.83 -12.85 26.27
C ALA A 169 8.29 -13.47 24.94
N ALA A 170 7.75 -12.93 23.85
CA ALA A 170 8.22 -13.21 22.52
C ALA A 170 8.21 -11.93 21.70
N GLY A 171 9.21 -11.69 20.87
CA GLY A 171 9.18 -10.53 20.00
C GLY A 171 10.49 -10.22 19.30
N LEU A 172 10.40 -9.47 18.21
CA LEU A 172 11.59 -9.05 17.47
C LEU A 172 12.22 -7.83 18.12
N VAL A 173 13.55 -7.84 18.07
CA VAL A 173 14.40 -6.81 18.65
C VAL A 173 14.69 -5.78 17.56
N SER A 174 14.52 -4.50 17.88
CA SER A 174 14.92 -3.42 16.96
C SER A 174 16.43 -3.42 16.69
N ASP A 175 16.88 -2.71 15.66
CA ASP A 175 18.33 -2.50 15.39
C ASP A 175 19.09 -1.85 16.57
N SER A 176 18.38 -1.30 17.55
CA SER A 176 18.93 -0.75 18.80
C SER A 176 19.08 -1.77 19.93
N GLY A 177 18.69 -3.03 19.72
CA GLY A 177 18.76 -4.08 20.75
C GLY A 177 17.58 -4.09 21.73
N ALA A 178 16.59 -3.19 21.58
CA ALA A 178 15.40 -3.16 22.42
C ALA A 178 14.32 -4.16 21.94
N ILE A 179 13.81 -5.00 22.86
CA ILE A 179 12.51 -5.67 22.71
C ILE A 179 11.45 -4.56 22.78
N GLY A 180 10.81 -4.27 21.66
CA GLY A 180 9.86 -3.17 21.56
C GLY A 180 8.57 -3.43 22.34
N LEU A 181 8.54 -3.09 23.63
CA LEU A 181 7.30 -2.93 24.40
C LEU A 181 6.88 -1.45 24.54
N THR A 182 7.70 -0.52 24.05
CA THR A 182 7.45 0.93 24.17
C THR A 182 6.59 1.44 23.01
N ARG A 183 5.46 2.09 23.34
CA ARG A 183 4.41 2.64 22.45
C ARG A 183 4.85 3.76 21.48
N THR A 184 6.14 4.07 21.39
CA THR A 184 6.67 5.13 20.51
C THR A 184 7.29 4.49 19.27
N ALA A 185 6.50 4.35 18.21
CA ALA A 185 7.01 4.11 16.86
C ALA A 185 7.55 5.43 16.29
N ALA A 186 8.83 5.47 15.91
CA ALA A 186 9.40 6.63 15.21
C ALA A 186 10.68 6.32 14.41
N ASP A 187 10.93 5.09 13.95
CA ASP A 187 12.03 4.85 13.01
C ASP A 187 11.57 4.01 11.81
N GLU A 188 11.81 4.55 10.61
CA GLU A 188 11.66 3.85 9.32
C GLU A 188 12.66 2.69 9.14
N SER A 189 13.49 2.41 10.16
CA SER A 189 14.49 1.33 10.19
C SER A 189 14.09 0.14 11.07
N LEU A 190 12.82 0.02 11.47
CA LEU A 190 12.39 -1.19 12.18
C LEU A 190 12.36 -2.39 11.21
N PRO A 191 12.95 -3.54 11.60
CA PRO A 191 13.01 -4.70 10.71
C PRO A 191 11.62 -5.26 10.39
N THR A 192 11.44 -5.70 9.14
CA THR A 192 10.26 -6.46 8.72
C THR A 192 10.31 -7.85 9.36
N THR A 193 9.26 -8.23 10.08
CA THR A 193 9.13 -9.55 10.72
C THR A 193 8.91 -10.62 9.66
N ALA A 194 7.90 -10.42 8.82
CA ALA A 194 7.43 -11.43 7.90
C ALA A 194 6.77 -10.79 6.67
N THR A 195 6.90 -11.47 5.54
CA THR A 195 6.20 -11.17 4.30
C THR A 195 5.39 -12.41 3.92
N LEU A 196 4.09 -12.23 3.72
CA LEU A 196 3.18 -13.27 3.25
C LEU A 196 2.72 -12.94 1.84
N ALA A 197 3.09 -13.76 0.85
CA ALA A 197 2.59 -13.63 -0.51
C ALA A 197 1.14 -14.12 -0.57
N LEU A 198 0.22 -13.18 -0.82
CA LEU A 198 -1.21 -13.45 -0.87
C LEU A 198 -1.64 -14.01 -2.23
N GLY A 199 -0.82 -13.87 -3.29
CA GLY A 199 -1.16 -14.38 -4.61
C GLY A 199 -1.45 -15.89 -4.64
N GLU A 200 -0.63 -16.68 -3.94
CA GLU A 200 -0.81 -18.14 -3.87
C GLU A 200 -1.99 -18.55 -2.97
N LEU A 201 -2.29 -17.72 -1.96
CA LEU A 201 -3.38 -17.92 -1.02
C LEU A 201 -4.74 -17.47 -1.58
N LEU A 202 -4.71 -16.48 -2.48
CA LEU A 202 -5.88 -15.81 -3.05
C LEU A 202 -5.75 -15.82 -4.58
N PRO A 203 -6.06 -16.95 -5.24
CA PRO A 203 -5.89 -17.08 -6.70
C PRO A 203 -6.70 -16.05 -7.50
N ALA A 204 -7.77 -15.48 -6.91
CA ALA A 204 -8.53 -14.37 -7.49
C ALA A 204 -7.73 -13.04 -7.48
N ALA A 205 -6.85 -12.81 -6.50
CA ALA A 205 -5.97 -11.63 -6.44
C ALA A 205 -4.72 -11.81 -7.32
N ALA A 206 -4.14 -13.02 -7.39
CA ALA A 206 -2.97 -13.31 -8.24
C ALA A 206 -3.21 -13.06 -9.73
N ALA A 207 -4.47 -13.18 -10.19
CA ALA A 207 -4.82 -12.86 -11.57
C ALA A 207 -4.68 -11.36 -11.92
N VAL A 208 -4.53 -10.48 -10.91
CA VAL A 208 -4.63 -9.03 -11.09
C VAL A 208 -3.36 -8.27 -10.63
N ALA A 209 -2.63 -8.78 -9.63
CA ALA A 209 -1.33 -8.27 -9.20
C ALA A 209 -0.60 -9.26 -8.26
N ASP A 210 0.71 -9.09 -8.08
CA ASP A 210 1.43 -9.77 -7.01
C ASP A 210 1.22 -8.99 -5.71
N VAL A 211 0.39 -9.54 -4.82
CA VAL A 211 -0.01 -8.91 -3.56
C VAL A 211 0.69 -9.62 -2.43
N ARG A 212 1.36 -8.85 -1.57
CA ARG A 212 2.08 -9.34 -0.40
C ARG A 212 1.71 -8.52 0.84
N LEU A 213 1.58 -9.20 1.97
CA LEU A 213 1.35 -8.60 3.27
C LEU A 213 2.68 -8.56 4.03
N GLU A 214 3.18 -7.38 4.34
CA GLU A 214 4.36 -7.18 5.17
C GLU A 214 3.93 -6.89 6.61
N VAL A 215 4.53 -7.60 7.56
CA VAL A 215 4.31 -7.42 8.99
C VAL A 215 5.58 -6.84 9.59
N GLY A 216 5.47 -5.66 10.20
CA GLY A 216 6.56 -5.03 10.95
C GLY A 216 6.90 -5.80 12.24
N ALA A 217 7.86 -5.32 13.03
CA ALA A 217 8.22 -5.93 14.32
C ALA A 217 6.99 -6.19 15.22
N VAL A 218 6.91 -7.38 15.80
CA VAL A 218 5.84 -7.80 16.73
C VAL A 218 6.43 -8.26 18.04
N ALA A 219 5.74 -7.99 19.15
CA ALA A 219 6.14 -8.43 20.48
C ALA A 219 4.94 -8.62 21.42
N SER A 220 5.07 -9.53 22.38
CA SER A 220 4.16 -9.66 23.52
C SER A 220 4.89 -10.03 24.79
N SER A 221 4.29 -9.68 25.93
CA SER A 221 4.73 -10.12 27.25
C SER A 221 3.54 -10.43 28.14
N THR A 222 3.70 -11.47 28.96
CA THR A 222 2.73 -11.86 29.98
C THR A 222 3.45 -12.14 31.29
N ALA A 223 2.97 -11.60 32.40
CA ALA A 223 3.48 -11.87 33.74
C ALA A 223 2.34 -12.22 34.69
N LEU A 224 2.56 -13.21 35.55
CA LEU A 224 1.60 -13.69 36.55
C LEU A 224 2.26 -13.69 37.93
N ALA A 225 1.66 -12.95 38.87
CA ALA A 225 1.99 -13.00 40.29
C ALA A 225 0.97 -13.90 41.02
N TRP A 226 1.19 -15.21 40.94
CA TRP A 226 0.23 -16.20 41.47
C TRP A 226 0.17 -16.21 42.99
N CYS A 227 1.30 -16.02 43.69
CA CYS A 227 1.28 -15.93 45.14
C CYS A 227 0.44 -14.72 45.62
N GLU A 228 0.65 -13.55 45.03
CA GLU A 228 -0.17 -12.34 45.29
C GLU A 228 -1.64 -12.55 44.92
N THR A 229 -1.91 -13.28 43.82
CA THR A 229 -3.27 -13.68 43.43
C THR A 229 -3.95 -14.53 44.49
N LEU A 230 -3.23 -15.46 45.11
CA LEU A 230 -3.78 -16.29 46.18
C LEU A 230 -4.00 -15.48 47.47
N GLU A 231 -3.14 -14.51 47.76
CA GLU A 231 -3.33 -13.59 48.88
C GLU A 231 -4.57 -12.69 48.68
N SER A 232 -4.76 -12.17 47.46
CA SER A 232 -5.92 -11.35 47.12
C SER A 232 -7.21 -12.16 47.14
N LEU A 233 -7.23 -13.37 46.56
CA LEU A 233 -8.38 -14.28 46.61
C LEU A 233 -8.72 -14.73 48.03
N ALA A 234 -7.71 -14.91 48.89
CA ALA A 234 -7.95 -15.15 50.30
C ALA A 234 -8.66 -13.94 50.92
N ALA A 235 -8.22 -12.71 50.63
CA ALA A 235 -8.81 -11.46 51.16
C ALA A 235 -10.23 -11.22 50.65
N ASP A 236 -10.45 -11.40 49.37
CA ASP A 236 -11.72 -11.26 48.70
C ASP A 236 -11.84 -12.33 47.60
N PRO A 237 -12.73 -13.33 47.76
CA PRO A 237 -12.96 -14.37 46.76
C PRO A 237 -13.38 -13.86 45.37
N GLY A 238 -13.79 -12.59 45.25
CA GLY A 238 -14.09 -11.94 43.98
C GLY A 238 -12.89 -11.28 43.28
N SER A 239 -11.70 -11.33 43.87
CA SER A 239 -10.49 -10.71 43.30
C SER A 239 -10.11 -11.34 41.97
N ALA A 240 -9.73 -10.50 41.00
CA ALA A 240 -9.13 -10.98 39.76
C ALA A 240 -7.68 -11.44 39.99
N PRO A 241 -7.17 -12.36 39.17
CA PRO A 241 -5.75 -12.68 39.12
C PRO A 241 -4.87 -11.45 38.87
N VAL A 242 -3.71 -11.39 39.53
CA VAL A 242 -2.69 -10.36 39.31
C VAL A 242 -1.88 -10.78 38.09
N VAL A 243 -2.36 -10.36 36.91
CA VAL A 243 -1.77 -10.64 35.61
C VAL A 243 -1.48 -9.34 34.87
N ASP A 244 -0.30 -9.24 34.27
CA ASP A 244 0.09 -8.14 33.38
C ASP A 244 0.31 -8.68 31.97
N ARG A 245 -0.20 -7.97 30.97
CA ARG A 245 -0.29 -8.41 29.57
C ARG A 245 -0.10 -7.23 28.65
N ASP A 246 0.95 -7.29 27.84
CA ASP A 246 1.29 -6.27 26.86
C ASP A 246 1.54 -6.89 25.49
N TYR A 247 1.31 -6.07 24.46
CA TYR A 247 1.62 -6.41 23.08
C TYR A 247 2.01 -5.17 22.28
N ALA A 248 2.79 -5.39 21.22
CA ALA A 248 3.18 -4.37 20.27
C ALA A 248 3.22 -4.94 18.85
N VAL A 249 2.73 -4.15 17.89
CA VAL A 249 2.83 -4.38 16.45
C VAL A 249 3.28 -3.07 15.80
N ALA A 250 4.43 -3.10 15.14
CA ALA A 250 5.07 -1.90 14.59
C ALA A 250 4.47 -1.46 13.25
N GLY A 251 3.95 -2.39 12.45
CA GLY A 251 3.39 -2.08 11.13
C GLY A 251 2.68 -3.26 10.51
N LEU A 252 1.75 -2.96 9.61
CA LEU A 252 1.06 -3.93 8.78
C LEU A 252 0.79 -3.27 7.43
N ASP A 253 1.50 -3.71 6.40
CA ASP A 253 1.45 -3.10 5.07
C ASP A 253 0.96 -4.12 4.04
N VAL A 254 0.08 -3.69 3.13
CA VAL A 254 -0.20 -4.41 1.89
C VAL A 254 0.63 -3.78 0.79
N VAL A 255 1.52 -4.55 0.20
CA VAL A 255 2.30 -4.14 -0.97
C VAL A 255 1.80 -4.88 -2.19
N THR A 256 1.68 -4.16 -3.29
CA THR A 256 1.22 -4.69 -4.57
C THR A 256 2.21 -4.31 -5.65
N ASP A 257 2.82 -5.30 -6.29
CA ASP A 257 3.55 -5.13 -7.53
C ASP A 257 2.58 -5.39 -8.69
N SER A 258 2.39 -4.38 -9.54
CA SER A 258 1.47 -4.48 -10.66
C SER A 258 2.04 -3.89 -11.95
N PRO A 259 2.06 -4.69 -13.04
CA PRO A 259 2.32 -4.18 -14.38
C PRO A 259 1.37 -3.04 -14.80
N THR A 260 0.18 -2.97 -14.20
CA THR A 260 -0.80 -1.89 -14.46
C THR A 260 -0.28 -0.56 -13.95
N VAL A 261 0.40 -0.53 -12.79
CA VAL A 261 1.03 0.68 -12.22
C VAL A 261 2.13 1.20 -13.15
N ALA A 262 2.99 0.30 -13.63
CA ALA A 262 4.03 0.66 -14.61
C ALA A 262 3.43 1.12 -15.96
N ALA A 263 2.31 0.54 -16.39
CA ALA A 263 1.60 0.96 -17.59
C ALA A 263 1.05 2.39 -17.49
N VAL A 264 0.61 2.83 -16.29
CA VAL A 264 0.19 4.23 -16.08
C VAL A 264 1.30 5.21 -16.45
N ARG A 265 2.53 4.96 -16.02
CA ARG A 265 3.70 5.80 -16.34
C ARG A 265 3.92 5.90 -17.85
N THR A 266 3.86 4.76 -18.52
CA THR A 266 4.06 4.66 -19.98
C THR A 266 2.97 5.43 -20.73
N ALA A 267 1.70 5.25 -20.35
CA ALA A 267 0.57 5.95 -20.96
C ALA A 267 0.58 7.46 -20.68
N ALA A 268 0.94 7.87 -19.46
CA ALA A 268 1.11 9.28 -19.11
C ALA A 268 2.22 9.92 -19.94
N ARG A 269 3.37 9.25 -20.10
CA ARG A 269 4.48 9.73 -20.92
C ARG A 269 4.10 9.86 -22.39
N ALA A 270 3.40 8.88 -22.95
CA ALA A 270 2.88 8.97 -24.32
C ALA A 270 1.92 10.17 -24.52
N SER A 271 1.10 10.48 -23.51
CA SER A 271 0.20 11.64 -23.54
C SER A 271 0.97 12.97 -23.49
N ILE A 272 2.02 13.05 -22.68
CA ILE A 272 2.93 14.21 -22.62
C ILE A 272 3.66 14.40 -23.95
N ASP A 273 4.23 13.32 -24.52
CA ASP A 273 4.96 13.35 -25.78
C ASP A 273 4.04 13.75 -26.94
N THR A 274 2.79 13.26 -26.96
CA THR A 274 1.78 13.66 -27.96
C THR A 274 1.49 15.16 -27.86
N THR A 275 1.34 15.68 -26.65
CA THR A 275 1.07 17.11 -26.39
C THR A 275 2.26 17.98 -26.82
N ALA A 276 3.49 17.58 -26.46
CA ALA A 276 4.71 18.25 -26.88
C ALA A 276 4.89 18.19 -28.41
N GLY A 277 4.57 17.06 -29.03
CA GLY A 277 4.57 16.86 -30.48
C GLY A 277 3.62 17.81 -31.20
N ALA A 278 2.40 18.02 -30.66
CA ALA A 278 1.44 18.97 -31.23
C ALA A 278 1.96 20.41 -31.18
N VAL A 279 2.59 20.83 -30.07
CA VAL A 279 3.15 22.18 -29.90
C VAL A 279 4.39 22.38 -30.77
N THR A 280 5.31 21.43 -30.81
CA THR A 280 6.50 21.50 -31.67
C THR A 280 6.15 21.44 -33.15
N GLY A 281 5.05 20.75 -33.52
CA GLY A 281 4.48 20.72 -34.87
C GLY A 281 3.91 22.05 -35.38
N LEU A 282 3.75 23.06 -34.52
CA LEU A 282 3.43 24.43 -34.93
C LEU A 282 4.56 25.06 -35.76
N ALA A 283 5.78 24.58 -35.55
CA ALA A 283 7.02 25.03 -36.18
C ALA A 283 7.36 24.23 -37.45
N GLY A 284 8.53 24.51 -38.02
CA GLY A 284 9.02 23.89 -39.25
C GLY A 284 8.64 24.65 -40.53
N PRO A 285 9.18 24.27 -41.69
CA PRO A 285 9.00 25.00 -42.95
C PRO A 285 7.53 25.07 -43.41
N THR A 286 6.75 24.05 -43.07
CA THR A 286 5.30 23.93 -43.36
C THR A 286 4.43 24.12 -42.11
N GLY A 287 5.04 24.47 -40.98
CA GLY A 287 4.36 24.73 -39.71
C GLY A 287 3.33 25.86 -39.81
N LEU A 288 2.38 25.86 -38.89
CA LEU A 288 1.33 26.88 -38.83
C LEU A 288 1.91 28.29 -38.66
N ILE A 289 2.94 28.44 -37.81
CA ILE A 289 3.61 29.72 -37.56
C ILE A 289 4.26 30.22 -38.85
N SER A 290 5.08 29.40 -39.50
CA SER A 290 5.77 29.73 -40.76
C SER A 290 4.79 30.12 -41.87
N ARG A 291 3.70 29.36 -42.05
CA ARG A 291 2.68 29.66 -43.08
C ARG A 291 1.95 30.97 -42.79
N THR A 292 1.56 31.19 -41.55
CA THR A 292 0.81 32.39 -41.14
C THR A 292 1.66 33.65 -41.30
N LEU A 293 2.91 33.61 -40.82
CA LEU A 293 3.86 34.71 -40.99
C LEU A 293 4.18 34.97 -42.46
N ARG A 294 4.45 33.93 -43.26
CA ARG A 294 4.71 34.07 -44.70
C ARG A 294 3.55 34.78 -45.41
N ASN A 295 2.33 34.28 -45.22
CA ASN A 295 1.15 34.78 -45.91
C ASN A 295 0.84 36.22 -45.48
N GLY A 296 0.95 36.51 -44.18
CA GLY A 296 0.74 37.85 -43.66
C GLY A 296 1.78 38.85 -44.16
N VAL A 297 3.07 38.49 -44.19
CA VAL A 297 4.14 39.35 -44.72
C VAL A 297 3.97 39.58 -46.22
N VAL A 298 3.68 38.54 -47.01
CA VAL A 298 3.42 38.70 -48.46
C VAL A 298 2.22 39.62 -48.69
N SER A 299 1.13 39.45 -47.93
CA SER A 299 -0.04 40.32 -48.02
C SER A 299 0.30 41.77 -47.67
N ALA A 300 1.08 42.02 -46.61
CA ALA A 300 1.47 43.35 -46.18
C ALA A 300 2.38 44.06 -47.22
N LEU A 301 3.23 43.29 -47.90
CA LEU A 301 4.12 43.82 -48.94
C LEU A 301 3.41 44.07 -50.28
N THR A 302 2.28 43.40 -50.52
CA THR A 302 1.51 43.52 -51.77
C THR A 302 0.91 44.93 -51.86
N GLY A 303 1.54 45.79 -52.68
CA GLY A 303 1.19 47.20 -52.85
C GLY A 303 2.24 48.20 -52.36
N ALA A 304 3.18 47.77 -51.50
CA ALA A 304 4.24 48.62 -50.96
C ALA A 304 5.58 48.53 -51.70
N ILE A 305 5.80 47.43 -52.43
CA ILE A 305 7.07 47.14 -53.13
C ILE A 305 7.28 47.96 -54.41
N GLY A 306 6.28 48.71 -54.88
CA GLY A 306 6.43 49.66 -55.99
C GLY A 306 6.94 49.01 -57.27
N SER A 307 8.09 49.49 -57.77
CA SER A 307 8.76 48.96 -58.97
C SER A 307 9.56 47.68 -58.72
N LEU A 308 9.64 47.20 -57.46
CA LEU A 308 10.27 45.93 -57.12
C LEU A 308 9.27 44.78 -57.22
N SER A 309 9.79 43.58 -57.43
CA SER A 309 9.01 42.33 -57.33
C SER A 309 9.49 41.49 -56.15
N LEU A 310 8.64 40.58 -55.67
CA LEU A 310 9.05 39.60 -54.67
C LEU A 310 9.96 38.56 -55.33
N GLY A 311 11.14 38.38 -54.76
CA GLY A 311 12.03 37.26 -55.03
C GLY A 311 11.66 36.05 -54.18
N GLN A 312 12.68 35.33 -53.70
CA GLN A 312 12.47 34.22 -52.79
C GLN A 312 11.96 34.71 -51.43
N VAL A 313 10.88 34.08 -50.95
CA VAL A 313 10.40 34.22 -49.56
C VAL A 313 10.65 32.91 -48.84
N SER A 314 11.48 32.91 -47.80
CA SER A 314 11.74 31.74 -46.96
C SER A 314 11.31 31.99 -45.53
N THR A 315 10.78 30.95 -44.90
CA THR A 315 10.36 30.99 -43.50
C THR A 315 10.89 29.77 -42.77
N ALA A 316 11.47 30.00 -41.60
CA ALA A 316 11.87 28.95 -40.69
C ALA A 316 11.34 29.30 -39.30
N ALA A 317 10.66 28.36 -38.67
CA ALA A 317 10.22 28.50 -37.28
C ALA A 317 10.65 27.27 -36.49
N THR A 318 11.04 27.45 -35.25
CA THR A 318 11.27 26.38 -34.28
C THR A 318 10.55 26.71 -32.98
N VAL A 319 10.04 25.67 -32.33
CA VAL A 319 9.44 25.77 -31.00
C VAL A 319 10.12 24.73 -30.13
N THR A 320 10.66 25.15 -28.99
CA THR A 320 11.36 24.27 -28.05
C THR A 320 10.63 24.27 -26.72
N VAL A 321 10.22 23.08 -26.28
CA VAL A 321 9.51 22.85 -25.01
C VAL A 321 10.46 22.11 -24.08
N ASP A 322 10.66 22.62 -22.86
CA ASP A 322 11.40 21.91 -21.82
C ASP A 322 10.45 21.02 -21.00
N LEU A 323 10.63 19.71 -21.10
CA LEU A 323 9.80 18.72 -20.41
C LEU A 323 10.43 18.21 -19.11
N ALA A 324 11.64 18.64 -18.75
CA ALA A 324 12.33 18.13 -17.56
C ALA A 324 11.50 18.26 -16.26
N PRO A 325 10.81 19.38 -15.99
CA PRO A 325 9.94 19.49 -14.81
C PRO A 325 8.75 18.54 -14.84
N VAL A 326 8.20 18.27 -16.03
CA VAL A 326 7.05 17.36 -16.22
C VAL A 326 7.50 15.91 -16.01
N THR A 327 8.66 15.53 -16.55
CA THR A 327 9.19 14.17 -16.39
C THR A 327 9.60 13.87 -14.96
N ALA A 328 10.15 14.85 -14.24
CA ALA A 328 10.51 14.69 -12.83
C ALA A 328 9.28 14.36 -11.96
N LEU A 329 8.10 14.87 -12.32
CA LEU A 329 6.85 14.51 -11.65
C LEU A 329 6.39 13.08 -11.94
N LEU A 330 6.81 12.43 -13.02
CA LEU A 330 6.48 11.01 -13.24
C LEU A 330 7.39 10.06 -12.45
N ASP A 331 8.57 10.53 -12.07
CA ASP A 331 9.58 9.71 -11.40
C ASP A 331 9.52 9.82 -9.86
N ARG A 332 8.70 10.73 -9.33
CA ARG A 332 8.51 10.91 -7.89
C ARG A 332 7.36 10.02 -7.37
N PRO A 333 7.52 9.30 -6.25
CA PRO A 333 6.40 8.60 -5.61
C PRO A 333 5.29 9.58 -5.18
N MET A 334 4.07 9.07 -5.08
CA MET A 334 2.91 9.75 -4.51
C MET A 334 2.65 9.14 -3.13
N ASP A 335 2.45 9.96 -2.09
CA ASP A 335 2.28 9.48 -0.72
C ASP A 335 1.32 10.40 0.06
N ASP A 336 0.37 9.82 0.79
CA ASP A 336 -0.51 10.54 1.74
C ASP A 336 -0.33 10.12 3.21
N GLY A 337 0.71 9.33 3.50
CA GLY A 337 1.01 8.76 4.80
C GLY A 337 0.31 7.42 5.09
N VAL A 338 -0.66 7.02 4.26
CA VAL A 338 -1.35 5.72 4.36
C VAL A 338 -1.16 4.92 3.07
N VAL A 339 -1.20 5.58 1.92
CA VAL A 339 -1.03 4.98 0.60
C VAL A 339 0.14 5.64 -0.10
N SER A 340 1.06 4.81 -0.58
CA SER A 340 2.17 5.22 -1.42
C SER A 340 2.10 4.54 -2.78
N ILE A 341 2.30 5.29 -3.87
CA ILE A 341 2.29 4.79 -5.25
C ILE A 341 3.60 5.21 -5.92
N ASP A 342 4.40 4.21 -6.28
CA ASP A 342 5.64 4.37 -7.04
C ASP A 342 5.43 3.87 -8.47
N LEU A 343 5.23 4.82 -9.39
CA LEU A 343 5.03 4.52 -10.81
C LEU A 343 6.29 3.95 -11.49
N PRO A 344 7.52 4.45 -11.23
CA PRO A 344 8.74 3.83 -11.71
C PRO A 344 8.95 2.38 -11.28
N ALA A 345 8.71 2.08 -10.00
CA ALA A 345 8.88 0.73 -9.45
C ALA A 345 7.71 -0.21 -9.78
N GLY A 346 6.54 0.35 -10.13
CA GLY A 346 5.33 -0.45 -10.35
C GLY A 346 4.64 -0.88 -9.06
N ILE A 347 4.91 -0.20 -7.94
CA ILE A 347 4.54 -0.63 -6.59
C ILE A 347 3.46 0.29 -6.01
N VAL A 348 2.48 -0.31 -5.35
CA VAL A 348 1.55 0.37 -4.43
C VAL A 348 1.74 -0.20 -3.04
N ARG A 349 1.96 0.64 -2.04
CA ARG A 349 2.00 0.27 -0.62
C ARG A 349 0.83 0.91 0.11
N VAL A 350 0.17 0.13 0.95
CA VAL A 350 -0.94 0.56 1.80
C VAL A 350 -0.62 0.19 3.23
N ASP A 351 -0.45 1.18 4.10
CA ASP A 351 -0.38 0.97 5.55
C ASP A 351 -1.78 0.58 6.04
N LEU A 352 -1.96 -0.73 6.22
CA LEU A 352 -3.22 -1.32 6.64
C LEU A 352 -3.50 -1.00 8.11
N ALA A 353 -2.46 -0.83 8.94
CA ALA A 353 -2.63 -0.41 10.32
C ALA A 353 -3.22 1.00 10.42
N ALA A 354 -2.65 1.95 9.68
CA ALA A 354 -3.15 3.31 9.61
C ALA A 354 -4.52 3.41 8.94
N LEU A 355 -4.79 2.54 7.96
CA LEU A 355 -6.08 2.49 7.29
C LEU A 355 -7.21 1.96 8.21
N LEU A 356 -6.94 0.94 9.03
CA LEU A 356 -7.94 0.28 9.87
C LEU A 356 -8.18 0.99 11.20
N ASN A 357 -7.16 1.60 11.81
CA ASN A 357 -7.28 2.20 13.14
C ASN A 357 -6.69 3.62 13.24
N GLY A 358 -6.32 4.23 12.11
CA GLY A 358 -5.78 5.59 12.08
C GLY A 358 -4.31 5.68 12.55
N PRO A 359 -3.81 6.89 12.84
CA PRO A 359 -2.38 7.13 13.04
C PRO A 359 -1.77 6.45 14.28
N GLU A 360 -2.61 5.97 15.20
CA GLU A 360 -2.16 5.23 16.40
C GLU A 360 -1.80 3.76 16.10
N GLY A 361 -2.07 3.28 14.88
CA GLY A 361 -1.71 1.93 14.44
C GLY A 361 -2.49 0.86 15.19
N LEU A 362 -1.86 -0.29 15.49
CA LEU A 362 -2.57 -1.46 16.02
C LEU A 362 -2.45 -1.65 17.55
N ASN A 363 -1.79 -0.72 18.24
CA ASN A 363 -1.43 -0.86 19.65
C ASN A 363 -2.49 -0.25 20.58
N GLY A 364 -2.64 -0.81 21.79
CA GLY A 364 -3.59 -0.31 22.79
C GLY A 364 -5.06 -0.66 22.55
N LEU A 365 -5.34 -1.55 21.58
CA LEU A 365 -6.68 -2.07 21.30
C LEU A 365 -7.09 -3.11 22.35
N ALA A 366 -8.41 -3.24 22.54
CA ALA A 366 -8.99 -4.18 23.49
C ALA A 366 -8.62 -5.64 23.16
N PRO A 367 -8.66 -6.57 24.12
CA PRO A 367 -8.42 -7.98 23.86
C PRO A 367 -9.31 -8.52 22.74
N ASN A 368 -8.73 -9.34 21.86
CA ASN A 368 -9.38 -9.98 20.72
C ASN A 368 -10.01 -9.01 19.71
N THR A 369 -9.38 -7.85 19.47
CA THR A 369 -9.89 -6.89 18.48
C THR A 369 -9.62 -7.40 17.07
N GLU A 370 -10.70 -7.72 16.34
CA GLU A 370 -10.65 -8.05 14.92
C GLU A 370 -10.71 -6.76 14.08
N LEU A 371 -9.75 -6.65 13.16
CA LEU A 371 -9.63 -5.55 12.22
C LEU A 371 -10.11 -6.04 10.86
N VAL A 372 -11.34 -5.64 10.51
CA VAL A 372 -12.03 -6.10 9.30
C VAL A 372 -11.79 -5.12 8.16
N VAL A 373 -11.32 -5.62 7.03
CA VAL A 373 -11.26 -4.86 5.78
C VAL A 373 -12.66 -4.85 5.17
N ASP A 374 -13.54 -3.95 5.61
CA ASP A 374 -14.93 -3.91 5.15
C ASP A 374 -15.14 -2.95 3.96
N ALA A 375 -16.38 -2.86 3.47
CA ALA A 375 -16.70 -1.97 2.35
C ALA A 375 -16.36 -0.48 2.61
N PRO A 376 -16.64 0.10 3.79
CA PRO A 376 -16.12 1.41 4.19
C PRO A 376 -14.60 1.55 4.04
N VAL A 377 -13.81 0.58 4.52
CA VAL A 377 -12.34 0.58 4.41
C VAL A 377 -11.89 0.55 2.96
N VAL A 378 -12.48 -0.32 2.13
CA VAL A 378 -12.16 -0.41 0.69
C VAL A 378 -12.53 0.88 -0.05
N ASN A 379 -13.65 1.49 0.29
CA ASN A 379 -14.05 2.79 -0.28
C ASN A 379 -13.09 3.91 0.13
N ALA A 380 -12.62 3.92 1.38
CA ALA A 380 -11.63 4.87 1.86
C ALA A 380 -10.28 4.71 1.13
N LEU A 381 -9.82 3.47 0.94
CA LEU A 381 -8.63 3.17 0.14
C LEU A 381 -8.77 3.68 -1.30
N THR A 382 -9.88 3.36 -1.96
CA THR A 382 -10.16 3.78 -3.34
C THR A 382 -10.18 5.30 -3.47
N ALA A 383 -10.78 6.00 -2.49
CA ALA A 383 -10.83 7.46 -2.46
C ALA A 383 -9.44 8.09 -2.28
N ARG A 384 -8.59 7.55 -1.40
CA ARG A 384 -7.21 8.04 -1.19
C ARG A 384 -6.37 7.89 -2.45
N VAL A 385 -6.41 6.70 -3.07
CA VAL A 385 -5.74 6.41 -4.34
C VAL A 385 -6.22 7.38 -5.43
N GLY A 386 -7.53 7.55 -5.58
CA GLY A 386 -8.11 8.50 -6.52
C GLY A 386 -7.60 9.93 -6.29
N ALA A 387 -7.58 10.39 -5.04
CA ALA A 387 -7.11 11.72 -4.68
C ALA A 387 -5.61 11.93 -4.97
N LEU A 388 -4.76 10.92 -4.73
CA LEU A 388 -3.33 10.95 -5.08
C LEU A 388 -3.15 11.07 -6.60
N LEU A 389 -3.85 10.24 -7.37
CA LEU A 389 -3.78 10.22 -8.84
C LEU A 389 -4.33 11.51 -9.47
N ASP A 390 -5.44 12.03 -8.95
CA ASP A 390 -6.02 13.32 -9.37
C ASP A 390 -5.06 14.47 -9.08
N THR A 391 -4.41 14.43 -7.92
CA THR A 391 -3.42 15.43 -7.54
C THR A 391 -2.21 15.40 -8.44
N ARG A 392 -1.69 14.21 -8.75
CA ARG A 392 -0.58 14.07 -9.70
C ARG A 392 -0.98 14.48 -11.11
N THR A 393 -2.19 14.15 -11.56
CA THR A 393 -2.72 14.56 -12.86
C THR A 393 -2.80 16.08 -12.99
N ARG A 394 -3.26 16.76 -11.94
CA ARG A 394 -3.29 18.23 -11.88
C ARG A 394 -1.89 18.84 -11.93
N GLN A 395 -0.96 18.31 -11.13
CA GLN A 395 0.45 18.76 -11.13
C GLN A 395 1.09 18.58 -12.51
N LEU A 396 0.85 17.46 -13.18
CA LEU A 396 1.34 17.23 -14.55
C LEU A 396 0.71 18.21 -15.55
N GLY A 397 -0.60 18.47 -15.45
CA GLY A 397 -1.29 19.44 -16.30
C GLY A 397 -0.78 20.87 -16.10
N GLU A 398 -0.56 21.30 -14.86
CA GLU A 398 0.02 22.60 -14.51
C GLU A 398 1.46 22.73 -14.99
N ALA A 399 2.30 21.73 -14.71
CA ALA A 399 3.69 21.71 -15.16
C ALA A 399 3.80 21.73 -16.69
N MET A 400 2.95 20.97 -17.39
CA MET A 400 2.92 20.98 -18.85
C MET A 400 2.42 22.31 -19.40
N SER A 401 1.39 22.90 -18.81
CA SER A 401 0.90 24.22 -19.21
C SER A 401 1.97 25.30 -19.03
N ALA A 402 2.72 25.25 -17.93
CA ALA A 402 3.86 26.14 -17.69
C ALA A 402 4.99 25.90 -18.71
N ALA A 403 5.32 24.64 -19.01
CA ALA A 403 6.33 24.28 -20.01
C ALA A 403 5.96 24.77 -21.43
N ILE A 404 4.68 24.62 -21.81
CA ILE A 404 4.16 25.12 -23.09
C ILE A 404 4.20 26.65 -23.12
N ALA A 405 3.74 27.32 -22.06
CA ALA A 405 3.75 28.78 -21.98
C ALA A 405 5.18 29.35 -22.09
N ALA A 406 6.15 28.72 -21.42
CA ALA A 406 7.56 29.07 -21.45
C ALA A 406 8.30 28.59 -22.72
N ALA A 407 7.64 27.81 -23.60
CA ALA A 407 8.27 27.28 -24.79
C ALA A 407 8.80 28.41 -25.67
N ARG A 408 10.07 28.31 -26.09
CA ARG A 408 10.72 29.34 -26.88
C ARG A 408 10.33 29.18 -28.34
N VAL A 409 9.77 30.22 -28.92
CA VAL A 409 9.40 30.33 -30.33
C VAL A 409 10.42 31.22 -31.02
N THR A 410 11.17 30.62 -31.94
CA THR A 410 12.01 31.40 -32.86
C THR A 410 11.46 31.27 -34.27
N ALA A 411 11.23 32.38 -34.96
CA ALA A 411 10.83 32.37 -36.36
C ALA A 411 11.52 33.47 -37.15
N THR A 412 11.97 33.12 -38.34
CA THR A 412 12.61 34.05 -39.27
C THR A 412 11.85 34.01 -40.59
N VAL A 413 11.46 35.19 -41.08
CA VAL A 413 10.94 35.39 -42.44
C VAL A 413 11.96 36.21 -43.20
N ASP A 414 12.56 35.61 -44.22
CA ASP A 414 13.45 36.29 -45.16
C ASP A 414 12.72 36.51 -46.48
N VAL A 415 12.63 37.77 -46.90
CA VAL A 415 12.02 38.19 -48.16
C VAL A 415 13.06 38.90 -49.00
N ARG A 416 13.43 38.30 -50.13
CA ARG A 416 14.26 38.97 -51.13
C ARG A 416 13.41 39.86 -52.02
N LEU A 417 13.84 41.08 -52.23
CA LEU A 417 13.22 42.02 -53.17
C LEU A 417 14.05 42.03 -54.46
N ARG A 418 13.38 41.92 -55.60
CA ARG A 418 13.99 41.94 -56.93
C ARG A 418 13.74 43.25 -57.63
N GLY A 419 14.76 43.74 -58.32
CA GLY A 419 14.70 44.95 -59.11
C GLY A 419 15.63 44.87 -60.31
N SER A 420 15.46 45.79 -61.26
CA SER A 420 16.36 45.91 -62.40
C SER A 420 17.65 46.62 -61.99
N VAL A 421 18.78 45.92 -62.15
CA VAL A 421 20.12 46.45 -61.95
C VAL A 421 20.73 46.79 -63.31
N PRO A 422 21.28 48.00 -63.51
CA PRO A 422 21.96 48.36 -64.74
C PRO A 422 23.03 47.31 -65.11
N LEU A 423 23.08 46.91 -66.39
CA LEU A 423 24.04 45.95 -66.95
C LEU A 423 23.88 44.47 -66.51
N VAL A 424 23.05 44.16 -65.51
CA VAL A 424 22.87 42.79 -64.98
C VAL A 424 21.43 42.27 -65.14
N GLY A 425 20.45 43.17 -65.36
CA GLY A 425 19.04 42.79 -65.51
C GLY A 425 18.36 42.61 -64.15
N ALA A 426 17.37 41.73 -64.05
CA ALA A 426 16.63 41.50 -62.80
C ALA A 426 17.49 40.72 -61.80
N ALA A 427 17.73 41.30 -60.62
CA ALA A 427 18.51 40.67 -59.55
C ALA A 427 17.89 40.95 -58.17
N ASP A 428 18.27 40.15 -57.16
CA ASP A 428 17.92 40.41 -55.76
C ASP A 428 18.68 41.66 -55.29
N VAL A 429 17.97 42.75 -54.99
CA VAL A 429 18.56 44.06 -54.68
C VAL A 429 18.54 44.39 -53.19
N ALA A 430 17.62 43.79 -52.43
CA ALA A 430 17.49 43.97 -50.98
C ALA A 430 16.93 42.71 -50.30
N ASN A 431 17.16 42.60 -49.00
CA ASN A 431 16.56 41.58 -48.13
C ASN A 431 15.81 42.25 -46.98
N LEU A 432 14.60 41.77 -46.72
CA LEU A 432 13.86 42.05 -45.49
C LEU A 432 13.92 40.81 -44.62
N ARG A 433 14.28 40.98 -43.35
CA ARG A 433 14.32 39.91 -42.37
C ARG A 433 13.43 40.27 -41.21
N LEU A 434 12.40 39.47 -40.97
CA LEU A 434 11.60 39.56 -39.75
C LEU A 434 12.01 38.43 -38.81
N THR A 435 12.27 38.75 -37.55
CA THR A 435 12.65 37.78 -36.52
C THR A 435 11.72 37.89 -35.33
N LEU A 436 11.11 36.76 -34.99
CA LEU A 436 10.39 36.51 -33.75
C LEU A 436 11.30 35.66 -32.88
N ASP A 437 11.53 36.09 -31.64
CA ASP A 437 12.29 35.32 -30.66
C ASP A 437 11.73 35.61 -29.28
N ASP A 438 10.70 34.84 -28.91
CA ASP A 438 9.96 35.07 -27.67
C ASP A 438 9.37 33.75 -27.14
N THR A 439 8.67 33.81 -26.02
CA THR A 439 7.90 32.70 -25.46
C THR A 439 6.58 32.52 -26.20
N LEU A 440 6.07 31.28 -26.19
CA LEU A 440 4.75 30.99 -26.75
C LEU A 440 3.64 31.77 -26.02
N ALA A 441 3.79 32.02 -24.71
CA ALA A 441 2.89 32.89 -23.96
C ALA A 441 2.84 34.33 -24.50
N ALA A 442 4.00 34.93 -24.82
CA ALA A 442 4.07 36.26 -25.43
C ALA A 442 3.44 36.26 -26.84
N VAL A 443 3.64 35.19 -27.61
CA VAL A 443 2.98 35.06 -28.93
C VAL A 443 1.46 34.97 -28.78
N LEU A 444 0.96 34.17 -27.86
CA LEU A 444 -0.48 33.95 -27.64
C LEU A 444 -1.20 35.18 -27.09
N SER A 445 -0.52 35.99 -26.26
CA SER A 445 -1.03 37.27 -25.76
C SER A 445 -0.98 38.39 -26.80
N GLY A 446 -0.21 38.21 -27.89
CA GLY A 446 0.02 39.24 -28.90
C GLY A 446 1.11 40.25 -28.51
N ASP A 447 1.78 40.04 -27.38
CA ASP A 447 2.80 40.93 -26.83
C ASP A 447 4.20 40.67 -27.42
N ALA A 448 4.40 39.52 -28.08
CA ALA A 448 5.69 39.20 -28.69
C ALA A 448 6.11 40.23 -29.74
N ASP A 449 7.39 40.60 -29.73
CA ASP A 449 7.95 41.52 -30.73
C ASP A 449 8.40 40.77 -31.98
N LEU A 450 8.07 41.36 -33.12
CA LEU A 450 8.55 40.92 -34.42
C LEU A 450 9.51 41.99 -34.94
N ALA A 451 10.80 41.76 -34.71
CA ALA A 451 11.84 42.70 -35.12
C ALA A 451 12.02 42.68 -36.64
N LEU A 452 12.25 43.85 -37.24
CA LEU A 452 12.46 44.02 -38.68
C LEU A 452 13.86 44.54 -38.95
N GLY A 453 14.64 43.76 -39.70
CA GLY A 453 15.91 44.17 -40.30
C GLY A 453 15.78 44.33 -41.81
N THR A 454 16.49 45.31 -42.36
CA THR A 454 16.61 45.51 -43.82
C THR A 454 18.08 45.55 -44.20
N SER A 455 18.40 45.01 -45.38
CA SER A 455 19.76 45.05 -45.93
C SER A 455 19.71 45.27 -47.43
N LEU A 456 20.56 46.18 -47.92
CA LEU A 456 20.75 46.41 -49.34
C LEU A 456 21.82 45.44 -49.86
N LEU A 457 21.46 44.61 -50.83
CA LEU A 457 22.37 43.59 -51.39
C LEU A 457 23.22 44.17 -52.53
N VAL A 458 22.72 45.22 -53.20
CA VAL A 458 23.40 45.89 -54.31
C VAL A 458 23.50 47.39 -54.01
N PRO A 459 24.65 47.90 -53.54
CA PRO A 459 24.81 49.31 -53.16
C PRO A 459 24.48 50.31 -54.28
N ALA A 460 24.77 49.93 -55.53
CA ALA A 460 24.60 50.79 -56.70
C ALA A 460 23.14 51.21 -56.98
N VAL A 461 22.14 50.48 -56.46
CA VAL A 461 20.72 50.82 -56.64
C VAL A 461 20.09 51.50 -55.42
N GLY A 462 20.90 51.87 -54.42
CA GLY A 462 20.42 52.43 -53.15
C GLY A 462 19.54 53.68 -53.29
N ALA A 463 19.81 54.56 -54.25
CA ALA A 463 19.00 55.76 -54.48
C ALA A 463 17.54 55.46 -54.88
N VAL A 464 17.31 54.33 -55.55
CA VAL A 464 15.96 53.88 -55.97
C VAL A 464 15.35 52.97 -54.91
N VAL A 465 16.15 52.12 -54.26
CA VAL A 465 15.67 51.11 -53.31
C VAL A 465 15.39 51.69 -51.92
N ASN A 466 16.18 52.64 -51.44
CA ASN A 466 16.03 53.20 -50.09
C ASN A 466 14.66 53.87 -49.83
N PRO A 467 14.09 54.68 -50.76
CA PRO A 467 12.73 55.21 -50.58
C PRO A 467 11.68 54.11 -50.45
N ILE A 468 11.82 53.01 -51.20
CA ILE A 468 10.90 51.86 -51.13
C ILE A 468 11.08 51.14 -49.79
N LEU A 469 12.31 50.93 -49.32
CA LEU A 469 12.58 50.35 -48.00
C LEU A 469 12.02 51.22 -46.87
N ASN A 470 12.07 52.55 -46.98
CA ASN A 470 11.45 53.47 -46.02
C ASN A 470 9.93 53.35 -46.02
N THR A 471 9.29 53.21 -47.18
CA THR A 471 7.84 52.96 -47.27
C THR A 471 7.47 51.59 -46.67
N ILE A 472 8.27 50.56 -46.94
CA ILE A 472 8.05 49.23 -46.38
C ILE A 472 8.17 49.26 -44.85
N THR A 473 9.23 49.84 -44.31
CA THR A 473 9.48 49.88 -42.86
C THR A 473 8.53 50.83 -42.11
N GLY A 474 8.20 51.98 -42.71
CA GLY A 474 7.36 53.02 -42.09
C GLY A 474 5.85 52.81 -42.26
N VAL A 475 5.41 52.08 -43.29
CA VAL A 475 3.99 51.91 -43.62
C VAL A 475 3.62 50.42 -43.63
N ALA A 476 4.20 49.64 -44.54
CA ALA A 476 3.75 48.27 -44.82
C ALA A 476 4.03 47.28 -43.68
N LEU A 477 5.17 47.43 -43.01
CA LEU A 477 5.63 46.61 -41.89
C LEU A 477 5.93 47.49 -40.68
N ASN A 478 5.12 48.53 -40.47
CA ASN A 478 5.20 49.35 -39.27
C ASN A 478 4.84 48.54 -38.02
N SER A 479 5.05 49.12 -36.83
CA SER A 479 4.82 48.40 -35.57
C SER A 479 3.38 47.94 -35.36
N ALA A 480 2.39 48.62 -35.94
CA ALA A 480 0.99 48.19 -35.86
C ALA A 480 0.72 46.93 -36.72
N VAL A 481 1.24 46.89 -37.95
CA VAL A 481 1.12 45.72 -38.82
C VAL A 481 1.86 44.53 -38.23
N ARG A 482 3.08 44.73 -37.70
CA ARG A 482 3.85 43.65 -37.07
C ARG A 482 3.13 43.04 -35.87
N ARG A 483 2.53 43.87 -35.00
CA ARG A 483 1.64 43.39 -33.93
C ARG A 483 0.42 42.65 -34.48
N GLY A 484 -0.19 43.16 -35.56
CA GLY A 484 -1.29 42.48 -36.26
C GLY A 484 -0.90 41.07 -36.77
N LEU A 485 0.31 40.92 -37.30
CA LEU A 485 0.85 39.63 -37.72
C LEU A 485 1.01 38.68 -36.53
N VAL A 486 1.56 39.15 -35.41
CA VAL A 486 1.69 38.36 -34.17
C VAL A 486 0.31 37.94 -33.67
N THR A 487 -0.69 38.84 -33.63
CA THR A 487 -2.06 38.49 -33.23
C THR A 487 -2.72 37.48 -34.18
N THR A 488 -2.38 37.50 -35.48
CA THR A 488 -2.86 36.50 -36.45
C THR A 488 -2.24 35.14 -36.18
N VAL A 489 -0.94 35.10 -35.87
CA VAL A 489 -0.26 33.87 -35.43
C VAL A 489 -0.88 33.36 -34.12
N ALA A 490 -1.14 34.25 -33.15
CA ALA A 490 -1.79 33.91 -31.90
C ALA A 490 -3.15 33.24 -32.12
N GLY A 491 -4.01 33.84 -32.95
CA GLY A 491 -5.33 33.29 -33.27
C GLY A 491 -5.29 31.95 -33.99
N ALA A 492 -4.24 31.69 -34.78
CA ALA A 492 -4.04 30.40 -35.43
C ALA A 492 -3.51 29.33 -34.45
N VAL A 493 -2.60 29.70 -33.54
CA VAL A 493 -1.91 28.78 -32.63
C VAL A 493 -2.75 28.42 -31.41
N ALA A 494 -3.54 29.35 -30.87
CA ALA A 494 -4.31 29.15 -29.64
C ALA A 494 -5.24 27.92 -29.65
N PRO A 495 -5.97 27.62 -30.74
CA PRO A 495 -6.81 26.42 -30.81
C PRO A 495 -6.01 25.12 -30.74
N VAL A 496 -4.81 25.07 -31.33
CA VAL A 496 -3.94 23.88 -31.33
C VAL A 496 -3.42 23.62 -29.92
N VAL A 497 -2.94 24.68 -29.25
CA VAL A 497 -2.46 24.58 -27.86
C VAL A 497 -3.58 24.13 -26.93
N THR A 498 -4.77 24.73 -27.05
CA THR A 498 -5.94 24.38 -26.22
C THR A 498 -6.40 22.93 -26.44
N ALA A 499 -6.41 22.47 -27.70
CA ALA A 499 -6.75 21.09 -28.02
C ALA A 499 -5.71 20.13 -27.41
N ALA A 500 -4.42 20.44 -27.54
CA ALA A 500 -3.34 19.61 -26.99
C ALA A 500 -3.44 19.48 -25.46
N THR A 501 -3.65 20.59 -24.73
CA THR A 501 -3.80 20.56 -23.27
C THR A 501 -5.07 19.82 -22.82
N THR A 502 -6.16 19.92 -23.58
CA THR A 502 -7.40 19.17 -23.30
C THR A 502 -7.19 17.67 -23.50
N SER A 503 -6.52 17.28 -24.60
CA SER A 503 -6.18 15.88 -24.88
C SER A 503 -5.28 15.29 -23.80
N LEU A 504 -4.30 16.05 -23.28
CA LEU A 504 -3.47 15.62 -22.15
C LEU A 504 -4.33 15.25 -20.94
N GLY A 505 -5.26 16.12 -20.54
CA GLY A 505 -6.15 15.85 -19.40
C GLY A 505 -6.95 14.56 -19.58
N SER A 506 -7.54 14.34 -20.77
CA SER A 506 -8.27 13.11 -21.07
C SER A 506 -7.38 11.86 -21.12
N GLY A 507 -6.15 11.99 -21.62
CA GLY A 507 -5.17 10.90 -21.70
C GLY A 507 -4.69 10.46 -20.32
N LEU A 508 -4.40 11.42 -19.43
CA LEU A 508 -4.01 11.14 -18.05
C LEU A 508 -5.15 10.47 -17.27
N ALA A 509 -6.39 10.97 -17.39
CA ALA A 509 -7.55 10.36 -16.73
C ALA A 509 -7.81 8.91 -17.21
N THR A 510 -7.60 8.66 -18.51
CA THR A 510 -7.72 7.30 -19.08
C THR A 510 -6.60 6.39 -18.57
N ALA A 511 -5.39 6.93 -18.38
CA ALA A 511 -4.24 6.18 -17.89
C ALA A 511 -4.39 5.73 -16.43
N THR A 512 -5.05 6.53 -15.58
CA THR A 512 -5.16 6.24 -14.13
C THR A 512 -6.38 5.38 -13.76
N ALA A 513 -7.44 5.36 -14.58
CA ALA A 513 -8.66 4.60 -14.30
C ALA A 513 -8.46 3.08 -14.03
N PRO A 514 -7.57 2.36 -14.75
CA PRO A 514 -7.31 0.95 -14.48
C PRO A 514 -6.75 0.69 -13.08
N LEU A 515 -5.94 1.61 -12.55
CA LEU A 515 -5.30 1.46 -11.23
C LEU A 515 -6.33 1.53 -10.10
N VAL A 516 -7.30 2.46 -10.19
CA VAL A 516 -8.40 2.56 -9.22
C VAL A 516 -9.25 1.30 -9.24
N THR A 517 -9.51 0.73 -10.42
CA THR A 517 -10.27 -0.51 -10.58
C THR A 517 -9.53 -1.71 -9.99
N LEU A 518 -8.22 -1.82 -10.24
CA LEU A 518 -7.35 -2.86 -9.68
C LEU A 518 -7.40 -2.85 -8.14
N LEU A 519 -7.21 -1.69 -7.52
CA LEU A 519 -7.17 -1.57 -6.06
C LEU A 519 -8.52 -1.83 -5.41
N GLY A 520 -9.62 -1.47 -6.09
CA GLY A 520 -10.97 -1.87 -5.67
C GLY A 520 -11.15 -3.40 -5.67
N ALA A 521 -10.63 -4.09 -6.69
CA ALA A 521 -10.68 -5.55 -6.76
C ALA A 521 -9.83 -6.22 -5.66
N ILE A 522 -8.61 -5.71 -5.41
CA ILE A 522 -7.76 -6.20 -4.31
C ILE A 522 -8.46 -6.01 -2.97
N GLY A 523 -8.97 -4.80 -2.68
CA GLY A 523 -9.68 -4.51 -1.44
C GLY A 523 -10.89 -5.43 -1.24
N SER A 524 -11.67 -5.69 -2.29
CA SER A 524 -12.79 -6.62 -2.22
C SER A 524 -12.36 -8.07 -1.94
N THR A 525 -11.22 -8.51 -2.48
CA THR A 525 -10.71 -9.86 -2.21
C THR A 525 -10.23 -9.99 -0.77
N LEU A 526 -9.45 -9.00 -0.30
CA LEU A 526 -8.97 -8.95 1.09
C LEU A 526 -10.14 -8.97 2.08
N SER A 527 -11.22 -8.24 1.79
CA SER A 527 -12.41 -8.18 2.67
C SER A 527 -13.04 -9.54 2.95
N THR A 528 -12.95 -10.47 2.01
CA THR A 528 -13.57 -11.79 2.12
C THR A 528 -12.64 -12.86 2.65
N ALA A 529 -11.33 -12.61 2.62
CA ALA A 529 -10.34 -13.66 2.75
C ALA A 529 -9.31 -13.44 3.85
N LEU A 530 -9.07 -12.20 4.27
CA LEU A 530 -8.11 -11.89 5.33
C LEU A 530 -8.84 -11.53 6.62
N SER A 531 -8.50 -12.23 7.71
CA SER A 531 -8.86 -11.84 9.07
C SER A 531 -7.58 -11.44 9.82
N VAL A 532 -7.60 -10.27 10.44
CA VAL A 532 -6.50 -9.74 11.23
C VAL A 532 -7.01 -9.51 12.64
N THR A 533 -6.43 -10.17 13.62
CA THR A 533 -6.80 -9.98 15.03
C THR A 533 -5.56 -9.61 15.83
N VAL A 534 -5.67 -8.60 16.69
CA VAL A 534 -4.60 -8.18 17.59
C VAL A 534 -4.98 -8.40 19.05
N ASN A 535 -3.98 -8.45 19.92
CA ASN A 535 -4.16 -8.65 21.35
C ASN A 535 -4.99 -9.92 21.64
N VAL A 536 -4.62 -11.05 21.04
CA VAL A 536 -5.41 -12.28 21.17
C VAL A 536 -5.20 -12.87 22.55
N GLN A 537 -6.26 -12.89 23.34
CA GLN A 537 -6.29 -13.42 24.70
C GLN A 537 -7.37 -14.50 24.79
N PRO A 538 -6.99 -15.80 24.80
CA PRO A 538 -7.94 -16.92 24.73
C PRO A 538 -8.96 -16.99 25.88
N ASP A 539 -8.64 -16.41 27.04
CA ASP A 539 -9.48 -16.34 28.24
C ASP A 539 -10.48 -15.16 28.21
N HIS A 540 -10.36 -14.26 27.24
CA HIS A 540 -11.31 -13.16 27.03
C HIS A 540 -12.38 -13.53 25.99
N THR A 541 -13.57 -12.93 26.13
CA THR A 541 -14.63 -13.07 25.14
C THR A 541 -14.18 -12.58 23.77
N GLY A 542 -14.68 -13.22 22.70
CA GLY A 542 -14.36 -12.83 21.33
C GLY A 542 -13.05 -13.41 20.79
N ALA A 543 -12.37 -14.28 21.55
CA ALA A 543 -11.17 -14.95 21.07
C ALA A 543 -11.44 -15.73 19.77
N PRO A 544 -10.60 -15.56 18.72
CA PRO A 544 -10.81 -16.23 17.46
C PRO A 544 -10.72 -17.77 17.59
N PRO A 545 -11.42 -18.54 16.73
CA PRO A 545 -11.51 -20.00 16.83
C PRO A 545 -10.13 -20.68 16.88
N ALA A 546 -9.96 -21.75 17.64
CA ALA A 546 -8.68 -22.46 17.86
C ALA A 546 -7.60 -21.69 18.68
N SER A 547 -7.90 -20.51 19.21
CA SER A 547 -7.16 -19.94 20.33
C SER A 547 -7.56 -20.67 21.61
N VAL A 548 -6.85 -21.75 21.97
CA VAL A 548 -7.12 -22.53 23.18
C VAL A 548 -6.17 -22.05 24.28
N ALA A 549 -6.72 -21.55 25.40
CA ALA A 549 -5.92 -21.30 26.59
C ALA A 549 -5.38 -22.63 27.11
N GLU A 550 -4.09 -22.69 27.44
CA GLU A 550 -3.62 -23.78 28.30
C GLU A 550 -4.33 -23.67 29.67
N PRO A 551 -4.89 -24.77 30.21
CA PRO A 551 -5.63 -24.71 31.46
C PRO A 551 -4.79 -24.11 32.61
N GLY A 552 -5.21 -22.95 33.12
CA GLY A 552 -4.52 -22.26 34.22
C GLY A 552 -3.40 -21.31 33.78
N ALA A 553 -3.13 -21.17 32.49
CA ALA A 553 -2.19 -20.20 31.94
C ALA A 553 -2.91 -18.93 31.43
N PHE A 554 -2.21 -17.81 31.52
CA PHE A 554 -2.59 -16.54 30.92
C PHE A 554 -1.73 -16.33 29.67
N GLN A 555 -2.33 -15.94 28.55
CA GLN A 555 -1.63 -15.84 27.26
C GLN A 555 -2.01 -14.57 26.49
N VAL A 556 -1.06 -14.06 25.72
CA VAL A 556 -1.26 -13.01 24.71
C VAL A 556 -0.54 -13.38 23.42
N ASP A 557 -1.23 -13.32 22.29
CA ASP A 557 -0.60 -13.23 20.96
C ASP A 557 -0.71 -11.79 20.46
N ALA A 558 0.39 -11.21 19.98
CA ALA A 558 0.39 -9.82 19.52
C ALA A 558 -0.46 -9.64 18.26
N LEU A 559 -0.29 -10.54 17.29
CA LEU A 559 -0.96 -10.52 15.99
C LEU A 559 -1.33 -11.93 15.57
N ARG A 560 -2.55 -12.10 15.10
CA ARG A 560 -3.03 -13.30 14.43
C ARG A 560 -3.52 -12.95 13.03
N LEU A 561 -3.02 -13.68 12.05
CA LEU A 561 -3.43 -13.59 10.65
C LEU A 561 -4.17 -14.86 10.28
N GLY A 562 -5.39 -14.72 9.78
CA GLY A 562 -6.21 -15.81 9.27
C GLY A 562 -6.49 -15.61 7.79
N VAL A 563 -6.35 -16.66 7.00
CA VAL A 563 -6.83 -16.70 5.61
C VAL A 563 -8.00 -17.66 5.53
N LEU A 564 -9.15 -17.12 5.13
CA LEU A 564 -10.36 -17.89 4.84
C LEU A 564 -10.23 -18.41 3.41
N ASP A 565 -9.75 -19.65 3.27
CA ASP A 565 -9.91 -20.36 2.00
C ASP A 565 -11.38 -20.80 1.89
N GLY A 566 -11.97 -20.69 0.69
CA GLY A 566 -13.34 -21.14 0.40
C GLY A 566 -13.55 -22.66 0.60
N VAL A 567 -12.55 -23.35 1.14
CA VAL A 567 -12.43 -24.81 1.26
C VAL A 567 -11.95 -25.21 2.67
N ALA A 568 -12.73 -24.90 3.70
CA ALA A 568 -12.77 -25.57 5.02
C ALA A 568 -11.49 -25.75 5.89
N THR A 569 -10.28 -25.47 5.41
CA THR A 569 -9.05 -25.46 6.23
C THR A 569 -8.54 -24.03 6.36
N VAL A 570 -8.90 -23.38 7.46
CA VAL A 570 -8.37 -22.05 7.82
C VAL A 570 -6.86 -22.17 8.03
N ALA A 571 -6.07 -21.48 7.22
CA ALA A 571 -4.66 -21.23 7.52
C ALA A 571 -4.62 -20.04 8.48
N ALA A 572 -4.15 -20.26 9.71
CA ALA A 572 -4.02 -19.22 10.70
C ALA A 572 -2.63 -19.28 11.31
N VAL A 573 -2.02 -18.11 11.40
CA VAL A 573 -0.67 -17.92 11.91
C VAL A 573 -0.76 -16.93 13.07
N SER A 574 -0.17 -17.29 14.20
CA SER A 574 -0.08 -16.41 15.39
C SER A 574 1.37 -16.01 15.59
N LEU A 575 1.59 -14.70 15.76
CA LEU A 575 2.90 -14.10 15.92
C LEU A 575 3.08 -13.51 17.32
N ALA A 576 4.28 -13.69 17.86
CA ALA A 576 4.70 -13.25 19.19
C ALA A 576 3.68 -13.65 20.28
N ARG A 577 3.65 -14.94 20.60
CA ARG A 577 2.90 -15.51 21.72
C ARG A 577 3.74 -15.49 22.99
N SER A 578 3.16 -15.02 24.09
CA SER A 578 3.71 -15.13 25.44
C SER A 578 2.69 -15.73 26.39
N TRP A 579 3.15 -16.48 27.39
CA TRP A 579 2.29 -17.03 28.43
C TRP A 579 2.97 -17.09 29.80
N ALA A 580 2.14 -17.06 30.84
CA ALA A 580 2.53 -17.26 32.23
C ALA A 580 1.48 -18.14 32.93
N GLY A 581 1.96 -19.16 33.64
CA GLY A 581 1.15 -20.25 34.19
C GLY A 581 1.14 -21.49 33.28
N PRO A 582 0.60 -22.62 33.78
CA PRO A 582 -0.08 -22.75 35.06
C PRO A 582 0.86 -22.65 36.27
N ASN A 583 0.39 -21.98 37.33
CA ASN A 583 1.09 -21.92 38.61
C ASN A 583 0.27 -22.67 39.67
N THR A 584 0.93 -23.49 40.48
CA THR A 584 0.30 -24.29 41.53
C THR A 584 1.11 -24.23 42.82
N GLU A 585 0.43 -24.24 43.96
CA GLU A 585 1.10 -24.32 45.27
C GLU A 585 1.50 -25.77 45.57
N LEU A 586 2.76 -25.95 45.97
CA LEU A 586 3.31 -27.23 46.41
C LEU A 586 2.99 -27.46 47.88
N ARG A 587 2.73 -28.72 48.24
CA ARG A 587 2.32 -29.11 49.59
C ARG A 587 3.44 -29.69 50.42
#